data_AF-A0A4W4GDD3-F1
#
_entry.id   AF-A0A4W4GDD3-F1
#
_cell.length_a   1.000
_cell.length_b   1.000
_cell.length_c   1.000
_cell.angle_alpha   90.00
_cell.angle_beta   90.00
_cell.angle_gamma   90.00
#
_symmetry.space_group_name_H-M   'P 1'
#
loop_
_entity.id
_entity.type
_entity.pdbx_description
1 polymer ?
#
loop_
_entity_poly.entity_id
_entity_poly.type
_entity_poly.pdbx_seq_one_letter_code
_entity_poly.pdbx_strand_id
1 'polypeptide(L)'
;MERVFMCLALFVLPATAMLCPKRCTCQNLLPSYTVLCAKTGLLFVPPNIDRQTAELRLMDNYITTLRHRDFANMSSLIHLTLSRNTISLILPYAFADLQDLHALHLDANRLTMLDDTHLQGLVNLRHLILANNQLHSISDGAFQDFLETLEDLDLSYNNLVDMPWDTIGLLVSVNTLSLDHNLIEFVPEGIFSNLHKLARLDMTSNKLKKIPPDPLFLRIPVYAKMKGSPLTALVLSFGGNPLHCNCELVWLRRLTREDDLETCASPKELAGKYFWTIREEEFVCEPPMITRHTSKMFVMEGQEVSLRCRSVGDPEPTTHWVSPDGKLISNTSRTTSYENGSLDILTASVKDSGVFTCIASNAAGEATAPVELVVNPSPHYDPKMEPEPGPSDMPTSIKSNSSGGQPRTEHRVSVSEITATSATIRWPSQSHIPGIRMYQIQYNTSSRDYELCVLAVYDDGITALTATRLVGCVAFSTERDFHHCRSLHDQFLGGTMIIVIGGIIVASVLVFIFILLMKYKLHSQHYKQKAARVSNVCSQTNGSQQGAALVVGPPPRSSSCSGANLTMLQMVRHLVFVSTAS
;
A
#
# COMPACT_ATOMS: atom_id res chain seq x y z
N MET A 1 -7.56 10.26 97.82
CA MET A 1 -7.21 9.58 96.55
C MET A 1 -7.32 10.62 95.45
N GLU A 2 -6.29 10.76 94.62
CA GLU A 2 -6.18 11.82 93.62
C GLU A 2 -6.23 11.29 92.18
N ARG A 3 -6.61 12.18 91.25
CA ARG A 3 -6.11 12.32 89.85
C ARG A 3 -5.72 11.01 89.13
N VAL A 4 -6.50 10.50 88.17
CA VAL A 4 -6.68 11.06 86.81
C VAL A 4 -5.34 11.46 86.16
N PHE A 5 -4.80 10.67 85.21
CA PHE A 5 -4.17 11.15 83.96
C PHE A 5 -3.74 9.97 83.04
N MET A 6 -4.26 9.94 81.80
CA MET A 6 -3.73 9.20 80.61
C MET A 6 -3.48 7.66 80.70
N CYS A 7 -3.31 6.90 79.62
CA CYS A 7 -3.33 7.21 78.18
C CYS A 7 -4.48 6.52 77.45
N LEU A 8 -5.31 7.28 76.72
CA LEU A 8 -6.02 6.75 75.55
C LEU A 8 -5.17 7.07 74.32
N ALA A 9 -4.35 6.10 73.91
CA ALA A 9 -3.52 6.21 72.71
C ALA A 9 -4.41 6.04 71.47
N LEU A 10 -5.12 7.11 71.09
CA LEU A 10 -5.72 7.24 69.77
C LEU A 10 -4.58 7.14 68.74
N PHE A 11 -4.54 6.02 68.02
CA PHE A 11 -3.81 5.92 66.76
C PHE A 11 -4.48 6.83 65.74
N VAL A 12 -4.16 8.13 65.81
CA VAL A 12 -4.33 9.04 64.69
C VAL A 12 -3.39 8.53 63.61
N LEU A 13 -3.93 7.74 62.69
CA LEU A 13 -3.27 7.45 61.42
C LEU A 13 -2.84 8.80 60.84
N PRO A 14 -1.56 8.98 60.47
CA PRO A 14 -1.11 10.24 59.90
C PRO A 14 -1.90 10.46 58.61
N ALA A 15 -2.70 11.53 58.57
CA ALA A 15 -3.39 11.93 57.34
C ALA A 15 -2.31 12.15 56.28
N THR A 16 -2.23 11.24 55.31
CA THR A 16 -1.22 11.24 54.26
C THR A 16 -1.33 12.55 53.50
N ALA A 17 -0.27 13.37 53.58
CA ALA A 17 -0.28 14.73 53.05
C ALA A 17 -0.47 14.69 51.53
N MET A 18 -1.69 15.01 51.08
CA MET A 18 -2.14 14.81 49.70
C MET A 18 -1.21 15.51 48.71
N LEU A 19 -0.71 14.75 47.74
CA LEU A 19 0.36 15.21 46.86
C LEU A 19 -0.21 16.04 45.69
N CYS A 20 -0.10 17.36 45.82
CA CYS A 20 -0.49 18.30 44.76
C CYS A 20 0.72 18.85 44.00
N PRO A 21 0.82 18.68 42.66
CA PRO A 21 1.91 19.25 41.87
C PRO A 21 1.92 20.78 41.89
N LYS A 22 3.11 21.40 42.01
CA LYS A 22 3.30 22.87 42.20
C LYS A 22 2.65 23.81 41.17
N ARG A 23 2.21 23.32 40.00
CA ARG A 23 1.52 24.11 38.96
C ARG A 23 0.02 23.81 38.86
N CYS A 24 -0.46 22.80 39.56
CA CYS A 24 -1.83 22.32 39.46
C CYS A 24 -2.67 22.77 40.67
N THR A 25 -3.98 22.79 40.53
CA THR A 25 -4.94 22.96 41.62
C THR A 25 -5.52 21.60 41.96
N CYS A 26 -5.50 21.21 43.23
CA CYS A 26 -6.07 19.94 43.68
C CYS A 26 -7.27 20.18 44.59
N GLN A 27 -8.32 19.38 44.42
CA GLN A 27 -9.58 19.50 45.13
C GLN A 27 -9.91 18.16 45.79
N ASN A 28 -10.15 18.18 47.11
CA ASN A 28 -10.64 17.03 47.86
C ASN A 28 -12.15 17.22 48.09
N LEU A 29 -12.96 16.52 47.31
CA LEU A 29 -14.42 16.55 47.34
C LEU A 29 -14.93 15.13 47.61
N LEU A 30 -14.70 14.66 48.84
CA LEU A 30 -15.15 13.35 49.35
C LEU A 30 -16.48 12.89 48.71
N PRO A 31 -16.50 11.78 47.95
CA PRO A 31 -15.48 10.72 47.91
C PRO A 31 -14.29 10.92 46.94
N SER A 32 -14.27 11.94 46.07
CA SER A 32 -13.27 12.05 44.99
C SER A 32 -12.14 13.07 45.26
N TYR A 33 -10.90 12.70 44.88
CA TYR A 33 -9.77 13.62 44.79
C TYR A 33 -9.49 13.97 43.33
N THR A 34 -9.43 15.26 43.01
CA THR A 34 -9.36 15.79 41.64
C THR A 34 -8.11 16.66 41.46
N VAL A 35 -7.35 16.44 40.39
CA VAL A 35 -6.12 17.17 40.07
C VAL A 35 -6.26 17.91 38.74
N LEU A 36 -6.23 19.24 38.80
CA LEU A 36 -6.46 20.15 37.68
C LEU A 36 -5.16 20.85 37.27
N CYS A 37 -4.61 20.48 36.12
CA CYS A 37 -3.34 20.96 35.58
C CYS A 37 -3.49 21.72 34.24
N ALA A 38 -4.70 22.16 33.89
CA ALA A 38 -4.99 22.73 32.58
C ALA A 38 -4.30 24.08 32.32
N LYS A 39 -3.75 24.29 31.12
CA LYS A 39 -3.09 25.56 30.70
C LYS A 39 -1.87 25.95 31.53
N THR A 40 -1.14 24.97 32.08
CA THR A 40 0.00 25.19 33.00
C THR A 40 1.38 25.11 32.32
N GLY A 41 1.42 24.87 31.00
CA GLY A 41 2.64 24.79 30.20
C GLY A 41 3.52 23.60 30.55
N LEU A 42 2.90 22.44 30.82
CA LEU A 42 3.59 21.18 31.10
C LEU A 42 4.16 20.57 29.82
N LEU A 43 5.41 20.13 29.89
CA LEU A 43 6.11 19.37 28.83
C LEU A 43 6.01 17.84 29.04
N PHE A 44 5.59 17.42 30.23
CA PHE A 44 5.49 16.03 30.66
C PHE A 44 4.46 15.92 31.81
N VAL A 45 3.92 14.72 32.02
CA VAL A 45 3.02 14.43 33.16
C VAL A 45 3.78 14.68 34.48
N PRO A 46 3.25 15.47 35.43
CA PRO A 46 3.91 15.72 36.71
C PRO A 46 4.16 14.43 37.50
N PRO A 47 5.38 14.16 38.00
CA PRO A 47 5.70 12.91 38.69
C PRO A 47 5.12 12.80 40.11
N ASN A 48 4.69 13.92 40.70
CA ASN A 48 4.22 14.02 42.08
C ASN A 48 2.69 14.19 42.14
N ILE A 49 1.96 13.39 41.35
CA ILE A 49 0.50 13.30 41.42
C ILE A 49 0.13 12.26 42.48
N ASP A 50 -0.87 12.57 43.32
CA ASP A 50 -1.40 11.61 44.28
C ASP A 50 -2.02 10.39 43.58
N ARG A 51 -1.68 9.18 44.03
CA ARG A 51 -2.16 7.94 43.39
C ARG A 51 -3.61 7.61 43.75
N GLN A 52 -4.20 8.31 44.73
CA GLN A 52 -5.64 8.28 45.04
C GLN A 52 -6.47 9.27 44.18
N THR A 53 -5.90 9.87 43.13
CA THR A 53 -6.63 10.78 42.23
C THR A 53 -7.68 10.03 41.42
N ALA A 54 -8.95 10.46 41.55
CA ALA A 54 -10.10 9.94 40.81
C ALA A 54 -10.35 10.68 39.49
N GLU A 55 -9.95 11.95 39.39
CA GLU A 55 -10.02 12.73 38.14
C GLU A 55 -8.71 13.52 37.91
N LEU A 56 -8.10 13.35 36.73
CA LEU A 56 -6.85 14.01 36.35
C LEU A 56 -7.02 14.76 35.02
N ARG A 57 -7.03 16.11 35.08
CA ARG A 57 -7.16 16.98 33.90
C ARG A 57 -5.84 17.66 33.55
N LEU A 58 -5.18 17.16 32.50
CA LEU A 58 -3.89 17.61 31.95
C LEU A 58 -4.04 18.39 30.62
N MET A 59 -5.25 18.80 30.26
CA MET A 59 -5.56 19.41 28.96
C MET A 59 -4.90 20.77 28.70
N ASP A 60 -4.82 21.17 27.42
CA ASP A 60 -4.23 22.45 26.97
C ASP A 60 -2.78 22.63 27.48
N ASN A 61 -1.92 21.65 27.22
CA ASN A 61 -0.50 21.64 27.60
C ASN A 61 0.38 21.23 26.39
N TYR A 62 1.66 20.93 26.62
CA TYR A 62 2.65 20.59 25.60
C TYR A 62 3.32 19.23 25.89
N ILE A 63 2.56 18.28 26.45
CA ILE A 63 3.03 16.92 26.68
C ILE A 63 3.23 16.24 25.32
N THR A 64 4.35 15.55 25.11
CA THR A 64 4.68 14.87 23.84
C THR A 64 4.63 13.34 23.92
N THR A 65 4.78 12.79 25.13
CA THR A 65 5.01 11.36 25.33
C THR A 65 4.38 10.89 26.63
N LEU A 66 3.66 9.76 26.58
CA LEU A 66 3.09 9.09 27.75
C LEU A 66 3.89 7.82 28.06
N ARG A 67 4.07 7.53 29.36
CA ARG A 67 4.95 6.44 29.82
C ARG A 67 4.27 5.75 31.00
N HIS A 68 4.38 4.43 31.13
CA HIS A 68 3.80 3.64 32.23
C HIS A 68 3.98 4.30 33.62
N ARG A 69 5.21 4.70 33.98
CA ARG A 69 5.54 5.38 35.25
C ARG A 69 4.78 6.69 35.54
N ASP A 70 4.21 7.33 34.53
CA ASP A 70 3.45 8.57 34.68
C ASP A 70 2.11 8.29 35.35
N PHE A 71 1.44 7.19 34.98
CA PHE A 71 0.14 6.77 35.49
C PHE A 71 0.18 5.52 36.40
N ALA A 72 1.36 4.94 36.61
CA ALA A 72 1.54 3.72 37.40
C ALA A 72 0.93 3.81 38.82
N ASN A 73 0.33 2.71 39.27
CA ASN A 73 -0.40 2.54 40.52
C ASN A 73 -1.58 3.52 40.75
N MET A 74 -2.15 4.15 39.70
CA MET A 74 -3.32 5.03 39.82
C MET A 74 -4.65 4.28 39.63
N SER A 75 -4.85 3.17 40.35
CA SER A 75 -6.02 2.31 40.14
C SER A 75 -7.35 3.02 40.36
N SER A 76 -7.43 3.98 41.30
CA SER A 76 -8.65 4.75 41.59
C SER A 76 -9.02 5.82 40.55
N LEU A 77 -8.28 5.94 39.44
CA LEU A 77 -8.49 7.00 38.45
C LEU A 77 -9.65 6.65 37.49
N ILE A 78 -10.75 7.41 37.59
CA ILE A 78 -11.98 7.20 36.82
C ILE A 78 -12.00 8.03 35.52
N HIS A 79 -11.44 9.24 35.55
CA HIS A 79 -11.43 10.16 34.40
C HIS A 79 -10.03 10.73 34.13
N LEU A 80 -9.53 10.57 32.90
CA LEU A 80 -8.23 11.07 32.45
C LEU A 80 -8.39 11.96 31.21
N THR A 81 -8.07 13.25 31.34
CA THR A 81 -8.19 14.23 30.25
C THR A 81 -6.82 14.72 29.79
N LEU A 82 -6.37 14.26 28.63
CA LEU A 82 -5.11 14.63 27.96
C LEU A 82 -5.33 15.47 26.68
N SER A 83 -6.57 15.88 26.44
CA SER A 83 -7.04 16.76 25.36
C SER A 83 -6.13 17.95 25.03
N ARG A 84 -5.96 18.29 23.75
CA ARG A 84 -5.21 19.49 23.30
C ARG A 84 -3.80 19.54 23.90
N ASN A 85 -3.03 18.50 23.64
CA ASN A 85 -1.60 18.42 23.92
C ASN A 85 -0.82 18.27 22.61
N THR A 86 0.41 17.77 22.67
CA THR A 86 1.25 17.47 21.50
C THR A 86 1.69 16.00 21.49
N ILE A 87 0.88 15.12 22.08
CA ILE A 87 1.24 13.71 22.31
C ILE A 87 1.34 13.00 20.96
N SER A 88 2.54 12.52 20.63
CA SER A 88 2.81 11.77 19.39
C SER A 88 3.34 10.36 19.66
N LEU A 89 3.54 10.00 20.94
CA LEU A 89 4.01 8.67 21.34
C LEU A 89 3.37 8.27 22.67
N ILE A 90 2.69 7.13 22.67
CA ILE A 90 2.34 6.37 23.87
C ILE A 90 3.41 5.27 23.96
N LEU A 91 3.98 5.01 25.13
CA LEU A 91 4.81 3.81 25.31
C LEU A 91 3.91 2.61 25.65
N PRO A 92 4.30 1.38 25.27
CA PRO A 92 3.61 0.16 25.69
C PRO A 92 3.27 0.14 27.19
N TYR A 93 2.08 -0.34 27.52
CA TYR A 93 1.56 -0.46 28.89
C TYR A 93 1.42 0.88 29.64
N ALA A 94 1.32 2.02 28.92
CA ALA A 94 1.19 3.35 29.52
C ALA A 94 0.02 3.48 30.50
N PHE A 95 -1.07 2.73 30.28
CA PHE A 95 -2.30 2.80 31.06
C PHE A 95 -2.63 1.50 31.82
N ALA A 96 -1.72 0.52 31.88
CA ALA A 96 -2.01 -0.85 32.35
C ALA A 96 -2.54 -0.97 33.80
N ASP A 97 -2.27 0.03 34.65
CA ASP A 97 -2.71 0.05 36.05
C ASP A 97 -4.06 0.77 36.25
N LEU A 98 -4.64 1.35 35.19
CA LEU A 98 -5.82 2.22 35.22
C LEU A 98 -7.14 1.42 35.11
N GLN A 99 -7.29 0.40 35.95
CA GLN A 99 -8.35 -0.60 35.82
C GLN A 99 -9.76 -0.06 36.06
N ASP A 100 -9.93 0.97 36.90
CA ASP A 100 -11.22 1.64 37.14
C ASP A 100 -11.46 2.84 36.19
N LEU A 101 -10.65 3.03 35.15
CA LEU A 101 -10.77 4.16 34.23
C LEU A 101 -12.00 4.01 33.32
N HIS A 102 -12.93 4.95 33.44
CA HIS A 102 -14.18 4.99 32.70
C HIS A 102 -14.14 5.91 31.48
N ALA A 103 -13.31 6.97 31.50
CA ALA A 103 -13.18 7.89 30.36
C ALA A 103 -11.72 8.30 30.11
N LEU A 104 -11.28 8.13 28.86
CA LEU A 104 -9.96 8.53 28.36
C LEU A 104 -10.12 9.51 27.18
N HIS A 105 -9.72 10.76 27.40
CA HIS A 105 -9.71 11.79 26.37
C HIS A 105 -8.29 12.06 25.89
N LEU A 106 -8.00 11.71 24.64
CA LEU A 106 -6.75 11.94 23.92
C LEU A 106 -6.95 12.87 22.71
N ASP A 107 -8.07 13.59 22.63
CA ASP A 107 -8.44 14.47 21.53
C ASP A 107 -7.42 15.58 21.24
N ALA A 108 -7.38 16.06 20.00
CA ALA A 108 -6.55 17.18 19.56
C ALA A 108 -5.07 17.00 19.91
N ASN A 109 -4.50 15.85 19.55
CA ASN A 109 -3.11 15.46 19.77
C ASN A 109 -2.39 15.18 18.43
N ARG A 110 -1.39 14.30 18.42
CA ARG A 110 -0.53 13.98 17.26
C ARG A 110 -0.26 12.48 17.16
N LEU A 111 -1.17 11.64 17.68
CA LEU A 111 -1.06 10.19 17.60
C LEU A 111 -1.19 9.77 16.13
N THR A 112 -0.25 8.96 15.64
CA THR A 112 -0.22 8.51 14.24
C THR A 112 -0.65 7.06 14.05
N MET A 113 -0.55 6.23 15.09
CA MET A 113 -0.95 4.82 15.09
C MET A 113 -1.40 4.39 16.49
N LEU A 114 -2.21 3.33 16.56
CA LEU A 114 -2.59 2.67 17.80
C LEU A 114 -2.21 1.18 17.72
N ASP A 115 -1.58 0.65 18.78
CA ASP A 115 -1.20 -0.77 18.87
C ASP A 115 -1.85 -1.46 20.09
N ASP A 116 -1.79 -2.79 20.11
CA ASP A 116 -2.39 -3.66 21.13
C ASP A 116 -1.90 -3.35 22.56
N THR A 117 -0.73 -2.70 22.70
CA THR A 117 -0.09 -2.40 23.99
C THR A 117 -0.36 -0.98 24.48
N HIS A 118 -0.83 -0.08 23.60
CA HIS A 118 -1.07 1.33 23.93
C HIS A 118 -2.25 1.53 24.90
N LEU A 119 -3.34 0.77 24.73
CA LEU A 119 -4.56 0.88 25.55
C LEU A 119 -4.80 -0.31 26.49
N GLN A 120 -3.84 -1.23 26.60
CA GLN A 120 -3.96 -2.43 27.42
C GLN A 120 -4.15 -2.10 28.92
N GLY A 121 -5.01 -2.86 29.59
CA GLY A 121 -5.41 -2.75 31.00
C GLY A 121 -6.70 -1.94 31.27
N LEU A 122 -7.26 -1.29 30.25
CA LEU A 122 -8.41 -0.38 30.37
C LEU A 122 -9.78 -1.08 30.43
N VAL A 123 -9.92 -2.13 31.24
CA VAL A 123 -11.06 -3.06 31.22
C VAL A 123 -12.44 -2.45 31.50
N ASN A 124 -12.52 -1.37 32.28
CA ASN A 124 -13.79 -0.68 32.60
C ASN A 124 -14.09 0.55 31.70
N LEU A 125 -13.35 0.74 30.61
CA LEU A 125 -13.46 1.94 29.77
C LEU A 125 -14.82 2.03 29.07
N ARG A 126 -15.52 3.16 29.26
CA ARG A 126 -16.82 3.47 28.62
C ARG A 126 -16.69 4.51 27.51
N HIS A 127 -15.79 5.48 27.66
CA HIS A 127 -15.61 6.57 26.70
C HIS A 127 -14.15 6.66 26.24
N LEU A 128 -13.91 6.50 24.93
CA LEU A 128 -12.59 6.63 24.30
C LEU A 128 -12.65 7.71 23.21
N ILE A 129 -12.09 8.88 23.53
CA ILE A 129 -12.12 10.05 22.64
C ILE A 129 -10.73 10.27 22.06
N LEU A 130 -10.55 9.89 20.79
CA LEU A 130 -9.32 9.98 19.98
C LEU A 130 -9.44 11.00 18.84
N ALA A 131 -10.51 11.78 18.82
CA ALA A 131 -10.81 12.82 17.83
C ALA A 131 -9.64 13.77 17.51
N ASN A 132 -9.54 14.24 16.26
CA ASN A 132 -8.58 15.27 15.84
C ASN A 132 -7.12 14.86 16.17
N ASN A 133 -6.73 13.67 15.68
CA ASN A 133 -5.37 13.15 15.77
C ASN A 133 -4.81 12.98 14.34
N GLN A 134 -3.86 12.08 14.14
CA GLN A 134 -3.24 11.80 12.84
C GLN A 134 -3.22 10.29 12.55
N LEU A 135 -4.10 9.52 13.19
CA LEU A 135 -4.14 8.06 13.13
C LEU A 135 -4.37 7.61 11.69
N HIS A 136 -3.47 6.79 11.15
CA HIS A 136 -3.62 6.15 9.83
C HIS A 136 -3.71 4.62 9.91
N SER A 137 -3.43 4.05 11.09
CA SER A 137 -3.60 2.62 11.37
C SER A 137 -3.94 2.39 12.85
N ILE A 138 -4.73 1.35 13.09
CA ILE A 138 -5.12 0.82 14.41
C ILE A 138 -5.02 -0.71 14.27
N SER A 139 -4.37 -1.39 15.21
CA SER A 139 -4.28 -2.86 15.21
C SER A 139 -5.55 -3.53 15.74
N ASP A 140 -5.75 -4.79 15.36
CA ASP A 140 -6.96 -5.55 15.68
C ASP A 140 -7.17 -5.74 17.19
N GLY A 141 -6.10 -5.89 17.96
CA GLY A 141 -6.14 -6.03 19.42
C GLY A 141 -6.28 -4.72 20.19
N ALA A 142 -6.21 -3.55 19.56
CA ALA A 142 -6.16 -2.25 20.25
C ALA A 142 -7.40 -1.89 21.09
N PHE A 143 -8.53 -2.60 20.89
CA PHE A 143 -9.77 -2.43 21.65
C PHE A 143 -10.19 -3.69 22.44
N GLN A 144 -9.34 -4.74 22.47
CA GLN A 144 -9.69 -6.09 22.94
C GLN A 144 -10.08 -6.16 24.43
N ASP A 145 -9.55 -5.27 25.27
CA ASP A 145 -9.75 -5.29 26.72
C ASP A 145 -11.11 -4.73 27.18
N PHE A 146 -11.84 -3.98 26.32
CA PHE A 146 -13.06 -3.25 26.69
C PHE A 146 -14.26 -3.48 25.74
N LEU A 147 -14.30 -4.63 25.06
CA LEU A 147 -15.39 -4.98 24.12
C LEU A 147 -16.79 -4.97 24.75
N GLU A 148 -16.91 -5.42 26.00
CA GLU A 148 -18.18 -5.46 26.72
C GLU A 148 -18.54 -4.14 27.43
N THR A 149 -17.57 -3.24 27.61
CA THR A 149 -17.68 -2.05 28.47
C THR A 149 -17.75 -0.72 27.72
N LEU A 150 -17.22 -0.64 26.50
CA LEU A 150 -17.21 0.60 25.72
C LEU A 150 -18.61 1.02 25.27
N GLU A 151 -18.95 2.29 25.48
CA GLU A 151 -20.23 2.92 25.18
C GLU A 151 -20.12 4.04 24.14
N ASP A 152 -18.96 4.68 24.03
CA ASP A 152 -18.72 5.86 23.19
C ASP A 152 -17.30 5.82 22.60
N LEU A 153 -17.20 5.74 21.27
CA LEU A 153 -15.95 5.70 20.53
C LEU A 153 -15.92 6.84 19.49
N ASP A 154 -15.01 7.78 19.68
CA ASP A 154 -14.82 8.92 18.81
C ASP A 154 -13.41 8.89 18.18
N LEU A 155 -13.36 8.56 16.90
CA LEU A 155 -12.17 8.52 16.04
C LEU A 155 -12.22 9.62 14.97
N SER A 156 -13.09 10.62 15.13
CA SER A 156 -13.32 11.69 14.15
C SER A 156 -12.05 12.48 13.82
N TYR A 157 -11.97 13.10 12.64
CA TYR A 157 -10.84 13.94 12.19
C TYR A 157 -9.48 13.20 12.34
N ASN A 158 -9.34 12.07 11.66
CA ASN A 158 -8.11 11.29 11.57
C ASN A 158 -7.79 10.96 10.10
N ASN A 159 -6.80 10.10 9.83
CA ASN A 159 -6.37 9.70 8.48
C ASN A 159 -6.67 8.21 8.22
N LEU A 160 -7.66 7.61 8.89
CA LEU A 160 -7.91 6.17 8.84
C LEU A 160 -8.47 5.78 7.47
N VAL A 161 -7.75 4.90 6.76
CA VAL A 161 -8.16 4.35 5.45
C VAL A 161 -8.97 3.07 5.61
N ASP A 162 -8.70 2.33 6.70
CA ASP A 162 -9.40 1.10 7.09
C ASP A 162 -9.46 1.01 8.63
N MET A 163 -10.21 0.04 9.14
CA MET A 163 -10.48 -0.16 10.57
C MET A 163 -10.35 -1.65 10.97
N PRO A 164 -10.07 -1.96 12.25
CA PRO A 164 -10.14 -3.33 12.78
C PRO A 164 -11.60 -3.80 12.90
N TRP A 165 -12.25 -4.03 11.76
CA TRP A 165 -13.71 -4.21 11.66
C TRP A 165 -14.24 -5.36 12.52
N ASP A 166 -13.57 -6.51 12.53
CA ASP A 166 -13.96 -7.67 13.35
C ASP A 166 -14.06 -7.30 14.84
N THR A 167 -13.10 -6.51 15.34
CA THR A 167 -13.07 -6.01 16.71
C THR A 167 -14.17 -4.96 16.95
N ILE A 168 -14.44 -4.07 15.98
CA ILE A 168 -15.56 -3.11 16.04
C ILE A 168 -16.91 -3.84 16.12
N GLY A 169 -17.09 -4.93 15.38
CA GLY A 169 -18.32 -5.74 15.38
C GLY A 169 -18.58 -6.50 16.69
N LEU A 170 -17.61 -6.51 17.62
CA LEU A 170 -17.71 -7.11 18.95
C LEU A 170 -18.00 -6.08 20.08
N LEU A 171 -18.10 -4.78 19.77
CA LEU A 171 -18.37 -3.71 20.74
C LEU A 171 -19.84 -3.69 21.22
N VAL A 172 -20.34 -4.78 21.79
CA VAL A 172 -21.78 -5.00 22.11
C VAL A 172 -22.42 -3.94 23.03
N SER A 173 -21.62 -3.11 23.70
CA SER A 173 -22.09 -2.00 24.53
C SER A 173 -22.16 -0.63 23.86
N VAL A 174 -21.66 -0.48 22.63
CA VAL A 174 -21.50 0.84 22.00
C VAL A 174 -22.86 1.52 21.71
N ASN A 175 -23.01 2.76 22.19
CA ASN A 175 -24.15 3.63 21.97
C ASN A 175 -23.87 4.68 20.88
N THR A 176 -22.61 5.16 20.79
CA THR A 176 -22.16 6.14 19.79
C THR A 176 -20.84 5.69 19.16
N LEU A 177 -20.78 5.71 17.83
CA LEU A 177 -19.57 5.48 17.04
C LEU A 177 -19.39 6.64 16.05
N SER A 178 -18.32 7.43 16.22
CA SER A 178 -18.02 8.59 15.37
C SER A 178 -16.73 8.34 14.59
N LEU A 179 -16.86 8.22 13.27
CA LEU A 179 -15.77 7.93 12.31
C LEU A 179 -15.61 9.07 11.29
N ASP A 180 -16.24 10.23 11.50
CA ASP A 180 -16.31 11.30 10.52
C ASP A 180 -14.94 11.95 10.22
N HIS A 181 -14.82 12.55 9.04
CA HIS A 181 -13.60 13.21 8.57
C HIS A 181 -12.36 12.29 8.61
N ASN A 182 -12.52 11.08 8.09
CA ASN A 182 -11.46 10.09 7.85
C ASN A 182 -11.30 9.77 6.35
N LEU A 183 -10.60 8.69 6.01
CA LEU A 183 -10.32 8.25 4.65
C LEU A 183 -10.93 6.87 4.32
N ILE A 184 -11.89 6.39 5.12
CA ILE A 184 -12.41 5.02 5.06
C ILE A 184 -13.08 4.75 3.71
N GLU A 185 -12.61 3.74 2.97
CA GLU A 185 -13.09 3.43 1.60
C GLU A 185 -14.27 2.44 1.54
N PHE A 186 -14.38 1.53 2.51
CA PHE A 186 -15.41 0.49 2.57
C PHE A 186 -15.85 0.19 4.00
N VAL A 187 -16.96 -0.55 4.14
CA VAL A 187 -17.45 -1.15 5.39
C VAL A 187 -17.87 -2.59 5.07
N PRO A 188 -17.49 -3.61 5.86
CA PRO A 188 -17.95 -4.98 5.64
C PRO A 188 -19.46 -5.17 5.86
N GLU A 189 -20.06 -6.12 5.14
CA GLU A 189 -21.49 -6.44 5.27
C GLU A 189 -21.79 -7.11 6.63
N GLY A 190 -22.90 -6.72 7.26
CA GLY A 190 -23.34 -7.29 8.54
C GLY A 190 -22.50 -6.93 9.77
N ILE A 191 -21.47 -6.07 9.63
CA ILE A 191 -20.51 -5.78 10.71
C ILE A 191 -21.12 -5.06 11.93
N PHE A 192 -22.26 -4.39 11.76
CA PHE A 192 -22.96 -3.68 12.83
C PHE A 192 -24.13 -4.50 13.42
N SER A 193 -24.40 -5.69 12.90
CA SER A 193 -25.55 -6.54 13.26
C SER A 193 -25.66 -6.80 14.77
N ASN A 194 -24.53 -7.04 15.45
CA ASN A 194 -24.44 -7.30 16.89
C ASN A 194 -24.54 -6.03 17.76
N LEU A 195 -24.40 -4.83 17.20
CA LEU A 195 -24.30 -3.56 17.93
C LEU A 195 -25.68 -3.05 18.36
N HIS A 196 -26.41 -3.88 19.10
CA HIS A 196 -27.83 -3.70 19.39
C HIS A 196 -28.17 -2.44 20.22
N LYS A 197 -27.18 -1.78 20.83
CA LYS A 197 -27.35 -0.51 21.56
C LYS A 197 -27.04 0.74 20.72
N LEU A 198 -26.46 0.60 19.53
CA LEU A 198 -25.97 1.72 18.74
C LEU A 198 -27.12 2.67 18.36
N ALA A 199 -27.04 3.89 18.89
CA ALA A 199 -28.02 4.96 18.72
C ALA A 199 -27.50 6.06 17.78
N ARG A 200 -26.18 6.18 17.59
CA ARG A 200 -25.55 7.07 16.61
C ARG A 200 -24.37 6.42 15.91
N LEU A 201 -24.38 6.44 14.58
CA LEU A 201 -23.25 6.12 13.72
C LEU A 201 -22.98 7.29 12.77
N ASP A 202 -21.85 7.98 12.94
CA ASP A 202 -21.42 9.04 12.02
C ASP A 202 -20.25 8.57 11.17
N MET A 203 -20.42 8.60 9.84
CA MET A 203 -19.41 8.25 8.84
C MET A 203 -19.24 9.38 7.81
N THR A 204 -19.60 10.62 8.17
CA THR A 204 -19.52 11.76 7.23
C THR A 204 -18.09 12.06 6.77
N SER A 205 -17.95 12.69 5.61
CA SER A 205 -16.66 13.15 5.05
C SER A 205 -15.57 12.07 4.88
N ASN A 206 -15.96 10.81 4.59
CA ASN A 206 -15.05 9.68 4.36
C ASN A 206 -14.77 9.43 2.86
N LYS A 207 -14.42 8.19 2.46
CA LYS A 207 -14.20 7.77 1.06
C LYS A 207 -15.15 6.64 0.64
N LEU A 208 -16.23 6.43 1.39
CA LEU A 208 -17.19 5.35 1.17
C LEU A 208 -17.86 5.48 -0.20
N LYS A 209 -17.65 4.46 -1.05
CA LYS A 209 -18.38 4.32 -2.32
C LYS A 209 -19.81 3.82 -2.08
N LYS A 210 -19.99 2.93 -1.10
CA LYS A 210 -21.29 2.38 -0.71
C LYS A 210 -21.36 2.12 0.79
N ILE A 211 -22.58 1.91 1.29
CA ILE A 211 -22.85 1.38 2.62
C ILE A 211 -23.56 0.03 2.41
N PRO A 212 -23.07 -1.08 2.97
CA PRO A 212 -23.73 -2.37 2.83
C PRO A 212 -25.07 -2.40 3.57
N PRO A 213 -26.02 -3.26 3.18
CA PRO A 213 -27.17 -3.56 4.02
C PRO A 213 -26.72 -4.12 5.39
N ASP A 214 -27.41 -3.74 6.46
CA ASP A 214 -27.23 -4.32 7.79
C ASP A 214 -28.58 -4.35 8.51
N PRO A 215 -28.95 -5.44 9.23
CA PRO A 215 -30.18 -5.50 10.03
C PRO A 215 -30.35 -4.35 11.05
N LEU A 216 -29.26 -3.71 11.49
CA LEU A 216 -29.30 -2.52 12.34
C LEU A 216 -30.01 -1.34 11.65
N PHE A 217 -29.83 -1.16 10.34
CA PHE A 217 -30.39 -0.03 9.59
C PHE A 217 -31.91 -0.08 9.45
N LEU A 218 -32.54 -1.23 9.72
CA LEU A 218 -34.00 -1.36 9.88
C LEU A 218 -34.55 -0.54 11.06
N ARG A 219 -33.68 -0.04 11.95
CA ARG A 219 -34.01 0.82 13.11
C ARG A 219 -33.85 2.32 12.85
N ILE A 220 -33.50 2.73 11.62
CA ILE A 220 -33.40 4.15 11.24
C ILE A 220 -34.82 4.76 11.21
N PRO A 221 -35.05 5.95 11.80
CA PRO A 221 -36.37 6.55 11.84
C PRO A 221 -36.75 7.13 10.47
N VAL A 222 -37.72 6.47 9.83
CA VAL A 222 -38.22 6.77 8.46
C VAL A 222 -38.85 8.17 8.35
N TYR A 223 -39.31 8.77 9.46
CA TYR A 223 -39.77 10.16 9.51
C TYR A 223 -39.39 10.78 10.87
N ALA A 224 -38.44 11.70 10.90
CA ALA A 224 -37.93 12.31 12.14
C ALA A 224 -37.85 13.84 12.11
N LYS A 225 -38.77 14.53 11.43
CA LYS A 225 -38.74 15.99 11.39
C LYS A 225 -39.07 16.61 12.76
N MET A 226 -38.09 17.33 13.31
CA MET A 226 -38.23 18.30 14.40
C MET A 226 -38.63 17.77 15.80
N LYS A 227 -37.63 17.69 16.70
CA LYS A 227 -37.72 17.48 18.16
C LYS A 227 -38.36 16.16 18.63
N GLY A 228 -37.50 15.15 18.78
CA GLY A 228 -37.81 13.98 19.61
C GLY A 228 -37.86 12.67 18.83
N SER A 229 -36.76 12.29 18.18
CA SER A 229 -36.52 10.89 17.83
C SER A 229 -36.70 10.04 19.09
N PRO A 230 -37.41 8.88 19.03
CA PRO A 230 -37.51 8.00 20.18
C PRO A 230 -36.11 7.48 20.54
N LEU A 231 -35.87 7.21 21.83
CA LEU A 231 -34.57 6.80 22.39
C LEU A 231 -34.02 5.47 21.85
N THR A 232 -34.76 4.80 20.95
CA THR A 232 -34.47 3.50 20.34
C THR A 232 -34.19 3.60 18.83
N ALA A 233 -34.17 4.79 18.23
CA ALA A 233 -33.97 5.00 16.80
C ALA A 233 -32.51 5.34 16.46
N LEU A 234 -31.95 4.68 15.45
CA LEU A 234 -30.57 4.90 15.01
C LEU A 234 -30.45 6.21 14.21
N VAL A 235 -29.56 7.09 14.65
CA VAL A 235 -29.09 8.24 13.86
C VAL A 235 -27.87 7.82 13.05
N LEU A 236 -28.07 7.56 11.76
CA LEU A 236 -26.99 7.38 10.78
C LEU A 236 -26.66 8.74 10.11
N SER A 237 -25.38 9.06 9.91
CA SER A 237 -24.92 10.20 9.09
C SER A 237 -23.87 9.72 8.07
N PHE A 238 -23.99 10.11 6.79
CA PHE A 238 -23.05 9.67 5.74
C PHE A 238 -22.77 10.68 4.60
N GLY A 239 -23.22 11.93 4.73
CA GLY A 239 -22.89 13.01 3.78
C GLY A 239 -21.39 13.27 3.62
N GLY A 240 -20.99 13.90 2.51
CA GLY A 240 -19.58 14.15 2.20
C GLY A 240 -18.78 12.95 1.68
N ASN A 241 -19.41 11.78 1.52
CA ASN A 241 -18.79 10.60 0.90
C ASN A 241 -18.92 10.60 -0.64
N PRO A 242 -17.95 10.00 -1.38
CA PRO A 242 -17.97 9.89 -2.83
C PRO A 242 -18.88 8.73 -3.30
N LEU A 243 -20.18 8.83 -3.02
CA LEU A 243 -21.14 7.74 -3.22
C LEU A 243 -21.24 7.29 -4.69
N HIS A 244 -21.26 5.97 -4.87
CA HIS A 244 -21.46 5.27 -6.13
C HIS A 244 -22.90 4.76 -6.20
N CYS A 245 -23.75 5.54 -6.87
CA CYS A 245 -25.20 5.44 -6.81
C CYS A 245 -25.77 4.43 -7.82
N ASN A 246 -25.26 3.20 -7.77
CA ASN A 246 -25.80 2.07 -8.50
C ASN A 246 -26.88 1.33 -7.66
N CYS A 247 -27.36 0.19 -8.12
CA CYS A 247 -28.37 -0.61 -7.41
C CYS A 247 -27.96 -1.05 -5.99
N GLU A 248 -26.67 -1.08 -5.62
CA GLU A 248 -26.23 -1.45 -4.27
C GLU A 248 -26.68 -0.43 -3.20
N LEU A 249 -26.97 0.81 -3.60
CA LEU A 249 -27.53 1.84 -2.72
C LEU A 249 -29.06 1.98 -2.79
N VAL A 250 -29.76 1.12 -3.56
CA VAL A 250 -31.23 1.20 -3.69
C VAL A 250 -31.95 0.95 -2.36
N TRP A 251 -31.39 0.11 -1.48
CA TRP A 251 -31.94 -0.15 -0.14
C TRP A 251 -31.88 1.10 0.74
N LEU A 252 -30.78 1.85 0.66
CA LEU A 252 -30.56 3.08 1.41
C LEU A 252 -31.47 4.18 0.87
N ARG A 253 -31.63 4.24 -0.46
CA ARG A 253 -32.55 5.17 -1.14
C ARG A 253 -34.02 4.95 -0.78
N ARG A 254 -34.44 3.72 -0.45
CA ARG A 254 -35.80 3.40 0.01
C ARG A 254 -36.12 3.93 1.41
N LEU A 255 -35.11 4.31 2.20
CA LEU A 255 -35.35 5.05 3.44
C LEU A 255 -35.80 6.48 3.08
N THR A 256 -36.72 7.04 3.86
CA THR A 256 -37.02 8.48 3.81
C THR A 256 -36.33 9.17 4.98
N ARG A 257 -35.78 10.36 4.73
CA ARG A 257 -34.94 11.13 5.67
C ARG A 257 -35.13 12.64 5.45
N GLU A 258 -34.56 13.45 6.35
CA GLU A 258 -34.20 14.82 6.00
C GLU A 258 -32.96 14.82 5.07
N ASP A 259 -32.82 15.87 4.26
CA ASP A 259 -31.80 15.97 3.22
C ASP A 259 -30.50 16.56 3.81
N ASP A 260 -29.54 15.69 4.17
CA ASP A 260 -28.23 16.06 4.73
C ASP A 260 -27.20 16.39 3.63
N LEU A 261 -27.68 16.69 2.41
CA LEU A 261 -26.92 17.06 1.21
C LEU A 261 -25.97 15.96 0.70
N GLU A 262 -26.26 14.69 1.01
CA GLU A 262 -25.53 13.55 0.46
C GLU A 262 -25.58 13.58 -1.07
N THR A 263 -24.43 13.35 -1.73
CA THR A 263 -24.26 13.62 -3.16
C THR A 263 -23.58 12.44 -3.85
N CYS A 264 -24.08 12.03 -5.01
CA CYS A 264 -23.47 10.97 -5.81
C CYS A 264 -22.22 11.48 -6.54
N ALA A 265 -21.12 10.73 -6.46
CA ALA A 265 -19.91 10.99 -7.23
C ALA A 265 -19.86 10.20 -8.55
N SER A 266 -20.56 9.06 -8.61
CA SER A 266 -20.67 8.18 -9.77
C SER A 266 -22.02 7.41 -9.73
N PRO A 267 -22.47 6.75 -10.83
CA PRO A 267 -21.97 6.86 -12.21
C PRO A 267 -22.13 8.29 -12.78
N LYS A 268 -21.59 8.56 -13.97
CA LYS A 268 -21.45 9.93 -14.53
C LYS A 268 -22.78 10.65 -14.73
N GLU A 269 -23.83 9.86 -14.91
CA GLU A 269 -25.22 10.23 -15.18
C GLU A 269 -25.91 10.73 -13.89
N LEU A 270 -25.38 10.36 -12.73
CA LEU A 270 -25.83 10.76 -11.39
C LEU A 270 -24.83 11.67 -10.66
N ALA A 271 -23.59 11.79 -11.16
CA ALA A 271 -22.53 12.59 -10.56
C ALA A 271 -22.97 14.05 -10.33
N GLY A 272 -22.89 14.51 -9.07
CA GLY A 272 -23.32 15.84 -8.64
C GLY A 272 -24.81 15.99 -8.33
N LYS A 273 -25.64 14.95 -8.48
CA LYS A 273 -27.02 14.95 -7.97
C LYS A 273 -27.05 14.64 -6.47
N TYR A 274 -27.97 15.28 -5.75
CA TYR A 274 -28.26 14.94 -4.34
C TYR A 274 -28.98 13.58 -4.26
N PHE A 275 -28.49 12.71 -3.39
CA PHE A 275 -28.88 11.29 -3.27
C PHE A 275 -30.40 11.10 -3.16
N TRP A 276 -31.06 11.87 -2.29
CA TRP A 276 -32.50 11.78 -2.05
C TRP A 276 -33.37 12.33 -3.19
N THR A 277 -32.80 13.13 -4.09
CA THR A 277 -33.54 13.72 -5.24
C THR A 277 -33.64 12.79 -6.44
N ILE A 278 -32.74 11.80 -6.52
CA ILE A 278 -32.69 10.76 -7.56
C ILE A 278 -33.86 9.80 -7.34
N ARG A 279 -34.45 9.26 -8.40
CA ARG A 279 -35.54 8.26 -8.29
C ARG A 279 -35.00 6.86 -8.05
N GLU A 280 -35.83 5.97 -7.51
CA GLU A 280 -35.41 4.57 -7.30
C GLU A 280 -35.06 3.89 -8.65
N GLU A 281 -35.81 4.20 -9.71
CA GLU A 281 -35.56 3.68 -11.06
C GLU A 281 -34.20 4.08 -11.67
N GLU A 282 -33.53 5.12 -11.13
CA GLU A 282 -32.22 5.58 -11.63
C GLU A 282 -31.03 4.83 -11.00
N PHE A 283 -31.22 4.09 -9.90
CA PHE A 283 -30.17 3.29 -9.24
C PHE A 283 -29.98 1.94 -9.94
N VAL A 284 -29.37 1.96 -11.12
CA VAL A 284 -29.14 0.79 -11.99
C VAL A 284 -27.76 0.16 -11.73
N CYS A 285 -27.62 -1.13 -12.01
CA CYS A 285 -26.34 -1.85 -12.07
C CYS A 285 -26.18 -2.50 -13.46
N GLU A 286 -24.95 -2.67 -13.94
CA GLU A 286 -24.63 -3.37 -15.19
C GLU A 286 -24.08 -4.77 -14.90
N PRO A 287 -24.67 -5.86 -15.46
CA PRO A 287 -24.18 -7.23 -15.25
C PRO A 287 -22.78 -7.43 -15.84
N PRO A 288 -21.99 -8.38 -15.31
CA PRO A 288 -20.61 -8.57 -15.73
C PRO A 288 -20.49 -9.00 -17.19
N MET A 289 -19.53 -8.41 -17.90
CA MET A 289 -19.11 -8.83 -19.25
C MET A 289 -17.63 -9.22 -19.22
N ILE A 290 -17.30 -10.47 -19.56
CA ILE A 290 -15.92 -10.92 -19.73
C ILE A 290 -15.39 -10.40 -21.07
N THR A 291 -14.55 -9.37 -21.02
CA THR A 291 -14.01 -8.66 -22.20
C THR A 291 -12.78 -9.33 -22.80
N ARG A 292 -12.00 -10.06 -21.98
CA ARG A 292 -10.80 -10.77 -22.43
C ARG A 292 -10.53 -11.96 -21.52
N HIS A 293 -10.33 -13.14 -22.10
CA HIS A 293 -9.90 -14.33 -21.37
C HIS A 293 -8.87 -15.14 -22.19
N THR A 294 -8.12 -16.03 -21.53
CA THR A 294 -7.39 -17.11 -22.20
C THR A 294 -8.41 -18.15 -22.65
N SER A 295 -8.58 -18.43 -23.93
CA SER A 295 -9.56 -19.44 -24.40
C SER A 295 -9.00 -20.86 -24.41
N LYS A 296 -7.75 -21.03 -24.82
CA LYS A 296 -7.02 -22.30 -24.80
C LYS A 296 -5.54 -22.07 -24.52
N MET A 297 -4.91 -22.96 -23.76
CA MET A 297 -3.48 -22.91 -23.45
C MET A 297 -2.86 -24.32 -23.45
N PHE A 298 -1.66 -24.44 -23.99
CA PHE A 298 -0.86 -25.67 -24.00
C PHE A 298 0.42 -25.45 -23.19
N VAL A 299 0.75 -26.39 -22.30
CA VAL A 299 1.98 -26.37 -21.51
C VAL A 299 2.55 -27.78 -21.36
N MET A 300 3.84 -27.89 -21.04
CA MET A 300 4.44 -29.13 -20.56
C MET A 300 4.25 -29.26 -19.05
N GLU A 301 4.16 -30.50 -18.57
CA GLU A 301 4.20 -30.83 -17.15
C GLU A 301 5.44 -30.24 -16.47
N GLY A 302 5.25 -29.64 -15.29
CA GLY A 302 6.28 -28.92 -14.56
C GLY A 302 6.41 -27.42 -14.89
N GLN A 303 5.74 -26.91 -15.94
CA GLN A 303 5.75 -25.48 -16.26
C GLN A 303 4.72 -24.68 -15.45
N GLU A 304 4.95 -23.37 -15.37
CA GLU A 304 4.00 -22.38 -14.85
C GLU A 304 2.92 -22.03 -15.89
N VAL A 305 1.70 -21.80 -15.43
CA VAL A 305 0.52 -21.44 -16.24
C VAL A 305 -0.04 -20.11 -15.74
N SER A 306 -0.47 -19.22 -16.65
CA SER A 306 -1.18 -17.98 -16.29
C SER A 306 -2.47 -17.87 -17.10
N LEU A 307 -3.59 -18.24 -16.48
CA LEU A 307 -4.92 -18.16 -17.07
C LEU A 307 -5.50 -16.78 -16.76
N ARG A 308 -5.82 -16.00 -17.79
CA ARG A 308 -6.32 -14.62 -17.62
C ARG A 308 -7.82 -14.60 -17.82
N CYS A 309 -8.52 -13.86 -16.98
CA CYS A 309 -9.90 -13.47 -17.18
C CYS A 309 -10.06 -12.01 -16.75
N ARG A 310 -10.59 -11.16 -17.63
CA ARG A 310 -10.87 -9.75 -17.34
C ARG A 310 -12.31 -9.43 -17.70
N SER A 311 -13.07 -9.08 -16.67
CA SER A 311 -14.43 -8.62 -16.72
C SER A 311 -14.53 -7.09 -16.62
N VAL A 312 -15.71 -6.56 -16.92
CA VAL A 312 -16.18 -5.20 -16.61
C VAL A 312 -17.65 -5.28 -16.19
N GLY A 313 -18.15 -4.28 -15.47
CA GLY A 313 -19.53 -4.18 -15.01
C GLY A 313 -19.66 -3.07 -13.96
N ASP A 314 -20.89 -2.84 -13.49
CA ASP A 314 -21.20 -1.92 -12.39
C ASP A 314 -22.11 -2.68 -11.39
N PRO A 315 -21.63 -3.06 -10.19
CA PRO A 315 -20.30 -2.80 -9.62
C PRO A 315 -19.17 -3.52 -10.37
N GLU A 316 -17.92 -3.10 -10.12
CA GLU A 316 -16.73 -3.79 -10.66
C GLU A 316 -16.73 -5.28 -10.20
N PRO A 317 -16.77 -6.25 -11.13
CA PRO A 317 -17.11 -7.63 -10.81
C PRO A 317 -15.95 -8.46 -10.26
N THR A 318 -16.20 -9.17 -9.15
CA THR A 318 -15.23 -10.10 -8.54
C THR A 318 -15.08 -11.35 -9.41
N THR A 319 -13.83 -11.81 -9.57
CA THR A 319 -13.50 -12.91 -10.47
C THR A 319 -13.04 -14.14 -9.70
N HIS A 320 -13.71 -15.25 -9.96
CA HIS A 320 -13.54 -16.56 -9.32
C HIS A 320 -13.19 -17.60 -10.39
N TRP A 321 -12.54 -18.69 -9.98
CA TRP A 321 -12.13 -19.76 -10.90
C TRP A 321 -12.60 -21.13 -10.39
N VAL A 322 -13.14 -21.93 -11.31
CA VAL A 322 -13.56 -23.31 -11.07
C VAL A 322 -12.66 -24.26 -11.87
N SER A 323 -12.17 -25.32 -11.21
CA SER A 323 -11.31 -26.35 -11.79
C SER A 323 -12.09 -27.36 -12.65
N PRO A 324 -11.41 -28.17 -13.50
CA PRO A 324 -12.06 -29.19 -14.33
C PRO A 324 -12.85 -30.25 -13.57
N ASP A 325 -12.60 -30.45 -12.27
CA ASP A 325 -13.37 -31.32 -11.38
C ASP A 325 -14.49 -30.61 -10.60
N GLY A 326 -14.84 -29.38 -11.00
CA GLY A 326 -16.01 -28.64 -10.52
C GLY A 326 -15.83 -27.95 -9.17
N LYS A 327 -14.60 -27.75 -8.69
CA LYS A 327 -14.31 -27.12 -7.39
C LYS A 327 -13.91 -25.66 -7.56
N LEU A 328 -14.30 -24.81 -6.60
CA LEU A 328 -13.79 -23.45 -6.48
C LEU A 328 -12.29 -23.49 -6.14
N ILE A 329 -11.47 -22.74 -6.88
CA ILE A 329 -10.03 -22.67 -6.69
C ILE A 329 -9.70 -21.60 -5.63
N SER A 330 -9.02 -22.03 -4.58
CA SER A 330 -8.49 -21.17 -3.52
C SER A 330 -6.99 -20.92 -3.71
N ASN A 331 -6.47 -19.91 -3.00
CA ASN A 331 -5.03 -19.66 -2.95
C ASN A 331 -4.33 -20.75 -2.13
N THR A 332 -3.29 -21.35 -2.71
CA THR A 332 -2.49 -22.45 -2.15
C THR A 332 -1.02 -22.27 -2.51
N SER A 333 -0.14 -23.16 -2.03
CA SER A 333 1.26 -23.21 -2.45
C SER A 333 1.48 -23.58 -3.94
N ARG A 334 0.42 -23.82 -4.71
CA ARG A 334 0.47 -24.16 -6.14
C ARG A 334 -0.38 -23.26 -7.03
N THR A 335 -1.45 -22.66 -6.49
CA THR A 335 -2.45 -21.88 -7.23
C THR A 335 -2.62 -20.51 -6.59
N THR A 336 -2.55 -19.44 -7.38
CA THR A 336 -2.77 -18.06 -6.91
C THR A 336 -3.75 -17.35 -7.84
N SER A 337 -4.92 -16.98 -7.33
CA SER A 337 -5.83 -16.03 -7.96
C SER A 337 -5.52 -14.60 -7.50
N TYR A 338 -5.72 -13.65 -8.41
CA TYR A 338 -5.46 -12.22 -8.20
C TYR A 338 -6.70 -11.38 -8.45
N GLU A 339 -6.78 -10.21 -7.81
CA GLU A 339 -7.85 -9.22 -8.00
C GLU A 339 -8.04 -8.79 -9.47
N ASN A 340 -6.98 -8.86 -10.28
CA ASN A 340 -7.04 -8.59 -11.72
C ASN A 340 -7.74 -9.69 -12.56
N GLY A 341 -8.26 -10.73 -11.90
CA GLY A 341 -8.98 -11.86 -12.48
C GLY A 341 -8.12 -12.97 -13.07
N SER A 342 -6.79 -12.89 -12.98
CA SER A 342 -5.89 -13.96 -13.39
C SER A 342 -5.78 -15.07 -12.34
N LEU A 343 -5.50 -16.29 -12.80
CA LEU A 343 -5.15 -17.46 -12.01
C LEU A 343 -3.80 -18.00 -12.52
N ASP A 344 -2.79 -17.98 -11.67
CA ASP A 344 -1.50 -18.61 -11.95
C ASP A 344 -1.41 -19.98 -11.26
N ILE A 345 -0.83 -20.95 -11.97
CA ILE A 345 -0.56 -22.32 -11.49
C ILE A 345 0.94 -22.54 -11.60
N LEU A 346 1.64 -22.55 -10.46
CA LEU A 346 3.12 -22.54 -10.39
C LEU A 346 3.76 -23.84 -10.90
N THR A 347 3.00 -24.95 -10.92
CA THR A 347 3.45 -26.23 -11.47
C THR A 347 2.26 -26.99 -12.03
N ALA A 348 2.18 -27.04 -13.36
CA ALA A 348 1.22 -27.83 -14.10
C ALA A 348 1.49 -29.33 -13.95
N SER A 349 0.45 -30.12 -13.70
CA SER A 349 0.46 -31.58 -13.79
C SER A 349 -0.51 -32.02 -14.88
N VAL A 350 -0.30 -33.21 -15.46
CA VAL A 350 -1.26 -33.79 -16.42
C VAL A 350 -2.69 -33.88 -15.86
N LYS A 351 -2.85 -33.94 -14.52
CA LYS A 351 -4.16 -33.89 -13.84
C LYS A 351 -4.91 -32.56 -13.94
N ASP A 352 -4.24 -31.47 -14.26
CA ASP A 352 -4.87 -30.16 -14.49
C ASP A 352 -5.47 -30.04 -15.90
N SER A 353 -5.18 -30.98 -16.80
CA SER A 353 -5.65 -30.93 -18.19
C SER A 353 -7.17 -31.06 -18.25
N GLY A 354 -7.86 -30.03 -18.76
CA GLY A 354 -9.32 -29.95 -18.79
C GLY A 354 -9.82 -28.51 -18.99
N VAL A 355 -11.12 -28.29 -18.74
CA VAL A 355 -11.74 -26.97 -18.87
C VAL A 355 -11.85 -26.32 -17.49
N PHE A 356 -11.07 -25.27 -17.27
CA PHE A 356 -11.30 -24.32 -16.17
C PHE A 356 -12.45 -23.39 -16.56
N THR A 357 -13.20 -22.89 -15.58
CA THR A 357 -14.22 -21.87 -15.82
C THR A 357 -13.91 -20.63 -15.00
N CYS A 358 -13.70 -19.49 -15.67
CA CYS A 358 -13.76 -18.19 -15.03
C CYS A 358 -15.23 -17.84 -14.78
N ILE A 359 -15.54 -17.34 -13.58
CA ILE A 359 -16.84 -16.80 -13.17
C ILE A 359 -16.61 -15.37 -12.68
N ALA A 360 -17.14 -14.38 -13.39
CA ALA A 360 -17.17 -13.00 -12.94
C ALA A 360 -18.57 -12.68 -12.41
N SER A 361 -18.66 -12.13 -11.20
CA SER A 361 -19.93 -11.85 -10.51
C SER A 361 -20.02 -10.44 -9.93
N ASN A 362 -21.21 -9.84 -9.95
CA ASN A 362 -21.54 -8.60 -9.24
C ASN A 362 -23.02 -8.56 -8.84
N ALA A 363 -23.48 -7.45 -8.26
CA ALA A 363 -24.86 -7.28 -7.78
C ALA A 363 -25.96 -7.40 -8.86
N ALA A 364 -25.62 -7.32 -10.16
CA ALA A 364 -26.55 -7.50 -11.27
C ALA A 364 -26.52 -8.92 -11.90
N GLY A 365 -25.56 -9.77 -11.55
CA GLY A 365 -25.53 -11.17 -11.99
C GLY A 365 -24.13 -11.75 -12.19
N GLU A 366 -24.06 -12.81 -12.99
CA GLU A 366 -22.83 -13.56 -13.25
C GLU A 366 -22.61 -13.76 -14.76
N ALA A 367 -21.34 -13.85 -15.16
CA ALA A 367 -20.91 -14.23 -16.50
C ALA A 367 -19.74 -15.21 -16.42
N THR A 368 -19.73 -16.20 -17.31
CA THR A 368 -18.75 -17.29 -17.29
C THR A 368 -18.01 -17.44 -18.61
N ALA A 369 -16.74 -17.85 -18.53
CA ALA A 369 -15.91 -18.13 -19.71
C ALA A 369 -15.11 -19.43 -19.49
N PRO A 370 -15.25 -20.43 -20.38
CA PRO A 370 -14.45 -21.65 -20.33
C PRO A 370 -13.03 -21.41 -20.87
N VAL A 371 -12.07 -22.10 -20.27
CA VAL A 371 -10.64 -22.00 -20.55
C VAL A 371 -10.05 -23.40 -20.64
N GLU A 372 -9.71 -23.86 -21.84
CA GLU A 372 -9.18 -25.20 -22.05
C GLU A 372 -7.66 -25.24 -21.79
N LEU A 373 -7.24 -25.88 -20.70
CA LEU A 373 -5.83 -26.15 -20.41
C LEU A 373 -5.47 -27.56 -20.88
N VAL A 374 -4.41 -27.66 -21.69
CA VAL A 374 -3.84 -28.94 -22.13
C VAL A 374 -2.42 -29.07 -21.56
N VAL A 375 -2.22 -30.04 -20.67
CA VAL A 375 -0.91 -30.30 -20.05
C VAL A 375 -0.32 -31.57 -20.63
N ASN A 376 0.73 -31.42 -21.44
CA ASN A 376 1.44 -32.54 -22.04
C ASN A 376 2.44 -33.15 -21.04
N PRO A 377 2.48 -34.48 -20.87
CA PRO A 377 3.47 -35.14 -20.00
C PRO A 377 4.89 -34.84 -20.46
N SER A 378 5.82 -34.68 -19.52
CA SER A 378 7.24 -34.52 -19.84
C SER A 378 7.78 -35.79 -20.51
N PRO A 379 8.58 -35.70 -21.60
CA PRO A 379 9.06 -36.88 -22.33
C PRO A 379 10.05 -37.69 -21.49
N HIS A 380 9.54 -38.72 -20.82
CA HIS A 380 10.32 -39.62 -19.97
C HIS A 380 11.29 -40.44 -20.84
N TYR A 381 12.59 -40.26 -20.63
CA TYR A 381 13.63 -40.94 -21.41
C TYR A 381 13.82 -42.37 -20.88
N ASP A 382 12.99 -43.32 -21.35
CA ASP A 382 13.13 -44.74 -21.01
C ASP A 382 14.32 -45.36 -21.77
N PRO A 383 15.39 -45.86 -21.10
CA PRO A 383 16.61 -46.32 -21.78
C PRO A 383 16.51 -47.61 -22.59
N LYS A 384 15.30 -48.12 -22.88
CA LYS A 384 15.05 -49.47 -23.43
C LYS A 384 14.21 -49.47 -24.71
N MET A 385 14.74 -48.87 -25.77
CA MET A 385 14.24 -49.12 -27.13
C MET A 385 15.42 -49.22 -28.10
N GLU A 386 15.86 -50.46 -28.37
CA GLU A 386 16.87 -50.73 -29.39
C GLU A 386 16.26 -50.57 -30.80
N PRO A 387 16.88 -49.80 -31.71
CA PRO A 387 16.51 -49.79 -33.12
C PRO A 387 17.20 -50.94 -33.87
N GLU A 388 16.44 -51.71 -34.68
CA GLU A 388 17.02 -52.80 -35.47
C GLU A 388 18.01 -52.30 -36.54
N PRO A 389 19.08 -53.06 -36.86
CA PRO A 389 20.12 -52.63 -37.78
C PRO A 389 19.74 -52.82 -39.26
N GLY A 390 19.78 -51.73 -40.03
CA GLY A 390 19.82 -51.79 -41.49
C GLY A 390 21.16 -52.37 -42.01
N PRO A 391 21.17 -53.08 -43.15
CA PRO A 391 22.33 -53.88 -43.58
C PRO A 391 23.37 -53.14 -44.43
N SER A 392 24.48 -53.86 -44.66
CA SER A 392 25.54 -53.72 -45.68
C SER A 392 26.82 -52.91 -45.40
N ASP A 393 27.90 -53.69 -45.21
CA ASP A 393 29.10 -53.81 -46.09
C ASP A 393 29.96 -52.57 -46.41
N MET A 394 31.30 -52.63 -46.49
CA MET A 394 32.33 -53.64 -46.14
C MET A 394 33.68 -52.91 -45.84
N PRO A 395 34.79 -53.58 -45.45
CA PRO A 395 35.83 -52.94 -44.61
C PRO A 395 37.09 -52.44 -45.33
N THR A 396 37.93 -51.71 -44.60
CA THR A 396 39.40 -51.77 -44.78
C THR A 396 40.11 -51.58 -43.43
N SER A 397 41.28 -52.20 -43.25
CA SER A 397 41.98 -52.30 -41.96
C SER A 397 43.37 -51.65 -42.01
N ILE A 398 43.65 -50.78 -41.04
CA ILE A 398 45.02 -50.58 -40.53
C ILE A 398 44.97 -50.61 -39.00
N LYS A 399 45.77 -51.48 -38.38
CA LYS A 399 46.01 -51.48 -36.93
C LYS A 399 47.17 -50.55 -36.59
N SER A 400 47.01 -49.74 -35.55
CA SER A 400 48.10 -49.34 -34.65
C SER A 400 47.56 -49.37 -33.20
N ASN A 401 48.45 -49.38 -32.20
CA ASN A 401 48.15 -49.99 -30.90
C ASN A 401 48.39 -49.04 -29.69
N SER A 402 47.92 -49.50 -28.53
CA SER A 402 48.31 -49.13 -27.16
C SER A 402 48.01 -47.70 -26.63
N SER A 403 47.05 -47.70 -25.69
CA SER A 403 47.08 -47.02 -24.36
C SER A 403 47.20 -45.49 -24.27
N GLY A 404 46.11 -44.88 -23.77
CA GLY A 404 46.08 -43.55 -23.14
C GLY A 404 44.63 -43.20 -22.78
N GLY A 405 44.30 -43.13 -21.48
CA GLY A 405 42.91 -42.95 -21.03
C GLY A 405 42.68 -41.61 -20.33
N GLN A 406 41.70 -40.83 -20.79
CA GLN A 406 41.07 -39.69 -20.09
C GLN A 406 39.71 -39.35 -20.76
N PRO A 407 38.88 -38.41 -20.24
CA PRO A 407 37.41 -38.53 -20.32
C PRO A 407 36.75 -38.11 -21.63
N ARG A 408 35.54 -38.65 -21.87
CA ARG A 408 34.63 -38.24 -22.94
C ARG A 408 34.18 -36.79 -22.78
N THR A 409 34.50 -35.95 -23.76
CA THR A 409 33.99 -34.59 -23.91
C THR A 409 33.06 -34.49 -25.12
N GLU A 410 31.74 -34.40 -24.90
CA GLU A 410 30.78 -34.09 -25.99
C GLU A 410 30.54 -32.57 -26.11
N HIS A 411 31.62 -31.80 -26.20
CA HIS A 411 31.53 -30.39 -26.59
C HIS A 411 31.52 -30.31 -28.11
N ARG A 412 30.31 -30.19 -28.68
CA ARG A 412 30.09 -30.32 -30.12
C ARG A 412 30.38 -29.02 -30.89
N VAL A 413 30.42 -27.88 -30.21
CA VAL A 413 30.84 -26.58 -30.74
C VAL A 413 32.30 -26.36 -30.34
N SER A 414 33.15 -25.92 -31.26
CA SER A 414 34.57 -25.65 -31.01
C SER A 414 35.03 -24.34 -31.64
N VAL A 415 35.97 -23.66 -30.98
CA VAL A 415 36.64 -22.49 -31.52
C VAL A 415 37.88 -22.97 -32.29
N SER A 416 38.11 -22.41 -33.47
CA SER A 416 39.23 -22.82 -34.35
C SER A 416 40.37 -21.80 -34.41
N GLU A 417 40.06 -20.51 -34.32
CA GLU A 417 41.02 -19.41 -34.36
C GLU A 417 40.53 -18.29 -33.43
N ILE A 418 41.46 -17.62 -32.74
CA ILE A 418 41.21 -16.49 -31.81
C ILE A 418 42.25 -15.40 -32.13
N THR A 419 41.84 -14.15 -32.02
CA THR A 419 42.66 -12.94 -32.23
C THR A 419 42.28 -11.88 -31.19
N ALA A 420 42.97 -10.74 -31.12
CA ALA A 420 42.61 -9.66 -30.19
C ALA A 420 41.19 -9.08 -30.42
N THR A 421 40.61 -9.24 -31.61
CA THR A 421 39.33 -8.61 -32.01
C THR A 421 38.30 -9.56 -32.63
N SER A 422 38.60 -10.86 -32.78
CA SER A 422 37.65 -11.83 -33.34
C SER A 422 37.96 -13.29 -33.03
N ALA A 423 36.94 -14.15 -33.04
CA ALA A 423 37.09 -15.60 -32.91
C ALA A 423 36.23 -16.34 -33.95
N THR A 424 36.74 -17.46 -34.48
CA THR A 424 36.11 -18.27 -35.53
C THR A 424 35.64 -19.61 -34.99
N ILE A 425 34.34 -19.87 -35.08
CA ILE A 425 33.66 -21.02 -34.45
C ILE A 425 33.19 -22.04 -35.50
N ARG A 426 33.32 -23.32 -35.15
CA ARG A 426 32.95 -24.49 -35.97
C ARG A 426 31.99 -25.40 -35.19
N TRP A 427 31.09 -26.04 -35.92
CA TRP A 427 30.16 -27.05 -35.40
C TRP A 427 29.85 -28.09 -36.51
N PRO A 428 30.08 -29.39 -36.29
CA PRO A 428 29.78 -30.44 -37.26
C PRO A 428 28.35 -30.95 -37.08
N SER A 429 27.55 -30.94 -38.16
CA SER A 429 26.22 -31.55 -38.18
C SER A 429 26.32 -33.08 -38.16
N GLN A 430 25.38 -33.74 -37.48
CA GLN A 430 25.34 -35.22 -37.41
C GLN A 430 24.59 -35.84 -38.61
N SER A 431 23.85 -35.04 -39.36
CA SER A 431 23.28 -35.39 -40.66
C SER A 431 24.10 -34.72 -41.78
N HIS A 432 24.19 -35.40 -42.92
CA HIS A 432 25.10 -35.06 -44.03
C HIS A 432 24.54 -33.91 -44.90
N ILE A 433 24.56 -32.69 -44.35
CA ILE A 433 24.23 -31.46 -45.07
C ILE A 433 25.51 -30.89 -45.70
N PRO A 434 25.61 -30.73 -47.03
CA PRO A 434 26.81 -30.19 -47.66
C PRO A 434 26.97 -28.70 -47.36
N GLY A 435 28.03 -28.34 -46.64
CA GLY A 435 28.41 -26.96 -46.34
C GLY A 435 28.82 -26.75 -44.88
N ILE A 436 30.13 -26.80 -44.60
CA ILE A 436 30.69 -26.44 -43.29
C ILE A 436 30.42 -24.95 -43.04
N ARG A 437 29.54 -24.63 -42.09
CA ARG A 437 29.30 -23.25 -41.67
C ARG A 437 30.30 -22.84 -40.60
N MET A 438 31.31 -22.08 -41.00
CA MET A 438 32.19 -21.35 -40.08
C MET A 438 31.61 -19.96 -39.84
N TYR A 439 31.57 -19.51 -38.60
CA TYR A 439 31.14 -18.15 -38.26
C TYR A 439 32.26 -17.44 -37.50
N GLN A 440 32.64 -16.26 -37.97
CA GLN A 440 33.59 -15.37 -37.30
C GLN A 440 32.80 -14.29 -36.54
N ILE A 441 33.08 -14.14 -35.25
CA ILE A 441 32.47 -13.15 -34.37
C ILE A 441 33.53 -12.10 -34.06
N GLN A 442 33.24 -10.83 -34.35
CA GLN A 442 34.08 -9.69 -33.94
C GLN A 442 33.63 -9.15 -32.59
N TYR A 443 34.59 -8.69 -31.78
CA TYR A 443 34.36 -8.09 -30.47
C TYR A 443 35.29 -6.88 -30.27
N ASN A 444 34.79 -5.89 -29.52
CA ASN A 444 35.40 -4.56 -29.40
C ASN A 444 36.29 -4.40 -28.15
N THR A 445 36.56 -5.50 -27.43
CA THR A 445 37.33 -5.52 -26.17
C THR A 445 38.11 -6.83 -26.03
N SER A 446 39.44 -6.72 -25.95
CA SER A 446 40.37 -7.81 -25.63
C SER A 446 40.46 -8.05 -24.10
N SER A 447 41.07 -9.17 -23.69
CA SER A 447 41.23 -9.60 -22.30
C SER A 447 39.93 -9.79 -21.48
N ARG A 448 38.86 -10.32 -22.10
CA ARG A 448 37.73 -10.96 -21.40
C ARG A 448 37.58 -12.43 -21.79
N ASP A 449 36.98 -13.18 -20.88
CA ASP A 449 36.46 -14.53 -21.12
C ASP A 449 35.03 -14.44 -21.67
N TYR A 450 34.74 -15.20 -22.72
CA TYR A 450 33.43 -15.25 -23.37
C TYR A 450 32.90 -16.68 -23.37
N GLU A 451 31.65 -16.86 -22.96
CA GLU A 451 30.89 -18.09 -23.21
C GLU A 451 29.86 -17.82 -24.31
N LEU A 452 29.83 -18.67 -25.34
CA LEU A 452 28.87 -18.58 -26.43
C LEU A 452 28.09 -19.88 -26.59
N CYS A 453 26.77 -19.77 -26.52
CA CYS A 453 25.83 -20.86 -26.72
C CYS A 453 25.15 -20.78 -28.08
N VAL A 454 25.10 -21.91 -28.81
CA VAL A 454 24.43 -22.03 -30.12
C VAL A 454 23.02 -22.61 -29.93
N LEU A 455 22.02 -21.93 -30.48
CA LEU A 455 20.60 -22.32 -30.40
C LEU A 455 20.08 -22.72 -31.79
N ALA A 456 19.49 -23.91 -31.88
CA ALA A 456 18.72 -24.34 -33.05
C ALA A 456 17.29 -23.82 -32.92
N VAL A 457 16.81 -23.12 -33.95
CA VAL A 457 15.42 -22.68 -34.06
C VAL A 457 14.70 -23.62 -35.01
N TYR A 458 13.63 -24.26 -34.52
CA TYR A 458 12.71 -25.05 -35.33
C TYR A 458 11.49 -24.19 -35.68
N ASP A 459 11.16 -24.20 -36.97
CA ASP A 459 10.08 -23.46 -37.62
C ASP A 459 9.19 -24.48 -38.32
N ASP A 460 8.10 -24.89 -37.67
CA ASP A 460 7.04 -25.60 -38.37
C ASP A 460 6.21 -24.57 -39.15
N GLY A 461 6.15 -24.73 -40.47
CA GLY A 461 5.53 -23.78 -41.39
C GLY A 461 4.01 -23.80 -41.38
N ILE A 462 3.38 -24.32 -40.31
CA ILE A 462 1.92 -24.49 -40.17
C ILE A 462 1.42 -23.69 -38.94
N THR A 463 2.15 -23.69 -37.83
CA THR A 463 1.75 -23.00 -36.58
C THR A 463 2.43 -21.65 -36.34
N ALA A 464 3.56 -21.37 -37.02
CA ALA A 464 4.41 -20.20 -36.79
C ALA A 464 4.97 -20.05 -35.35
N LEU A 465 4.96 -21.13 -34.55
CA LEU A 465 5.61 -21.19 -33.25
C LEU A 465 7.08 -21.56 -33.39
N THR A 466 7.99 -20.64 -33.05
CA THR A 466 9.43 -20.89 -33.08
C THR A 466 9.92 -21.59 -31.81
N ALA A 467 10.29 -22.86 -31.90
CA ALA A 467 10.85 -23.62 -30.78
C ALA A 467 12.38 -23.55 -30.78
N THR A 468 12.99 -23.10 -29.68
CA THR A 468 14.44 -22.97 -29.51
C THR A 468 15.04 -24.10 -28.69
N ARG A 469 16.04 -24.81 -29.21
CA ARG A 469 16.78 -25.86 -28.51
C ARG A 469 18.28 -25.55 -28.44
N LEU A 470 18.89 -25.68 -27.27
CA LEU A 470 20.34 -25.54 -27.10
C LEU A 470 21.09 -26.68 -27.82
N VAL A 471 22.09 -26.32 -28.61
CA VAL A 471 22.94 -27.24 -29.41
C VAL A 471 24.27 -27.52 -28.72
N GLY A 472 24.77 -26.55 -27.96
CA GLY A 472 26.02 -26.62 -27.19
C GLY A 472 26.58 -25.23 -26.94
N CYS A 473 27.45 -25.10 -25.95
CA CYS A 473 28.18 -23.88 -25.63
C CYS A 473 29.69 -24.11 -25.73
N VAL A 474 30.45 -23.03 -25.92
CA VAL A 474 31.91 -23.03 -25.89
C VAL A 474 32.41 -21.78 -25.18
N ALA A 475 33.34 -21.96 -24.25
CA ALA A 475 34.01 -20.86 -23.55
C ALA A 475 35.41 -20.64 -24.13
N PHE A 476 35.82 -19.39 -24.30
CA PHE A 476 37.16 -19.02 -24.75
C PHE A 476 37.61 -17.67 -24.16
N SER A 477 38.92 -17.51 -23.98
CA SER A 477 39.55 -16.26 -23.53
C SER A 477 40.23 -15.56 -24.70
N THR A 478 40.47 -14.26 -24.55
CA THR A 478 41.01 -13.39 -25.61
C THR A 478 42.42 -12.90 -25.26
N GLU A 479 43.33 -12.89 -26.24
CA GLU A 479 44.73 -12.51 -26.00
C GLU A 479 44.86 -11.05 -25.54
N ARG A 480 45.96 -10.76 -24.80
CA ARG A 480 46.24 -9.43 -24.25
C ARG A 480 47.15 -8.63 -25.18
N ASP A 481 46.73 -7.43 -25.55
CA ASP A 481 47.58 -6.47 -26.26
C ASP A 481 48.75 -5.99 -25.39
N PHE A 482 49.94 -6.58 -25.62
CA PHE A 482 51.17 -6.26 -24.89
C PHE A 482 51.91 -5.03 -25.50
N HIS A 483 51.31 -3.84 -25.39
CA HIS A 483 52.03 -2.61 -25.69
C HIS A 483 53.06 -2.27 -24.60
N HIS A 484 54.34 -2.29 -24.97
CA HIS A 484 55.48 -2.13 -24.06
C HIS A 484 55.69 -0.67 -23.60
N CYS A 485 56.17 -0.49 -22.38
CA CYS A 485 56.20 0.79 -21.68
C CYS A 485 57.18 1.84 -22.24
N ARG A 486 56.79 3.12 -22.11
CA ARG A 486 57.67 4.11 -21.45
C ARG A 486 56.86 5.16 -20.68
N SER A 487 57.37 5.55 -19.51
CA SER A 487 56.72 6.49 -18.60
C SER A 487 57.26 7.92 -18.80
N LEU A 488 56.36 8.91 -18.80
CA LEU A 488 56.64 10.26 -18.27
C LEU A 488 55.32 11.03 -18.01
N HIS A 489 54.99 11.15 -16.73
CA HIS A 489 54.23 12.23 -16.06
C HIS A 489 53.01 12.89 -16.78
N ASP A 490 51.82 12.39 -16.44
CA ASP A 490 50.74 13.14 -15.76
C ASP A 490 50.38 14.57 -16.23
N GLN A 491 49.16 14.74 -16.79
CA GLN A 491 48.13 15.71 -16.31
C GLN A 491 46.89 15.82 -17.26
N PHE A 492 45.87 16.55 -16.81
CA PHE A 492 44.68 17.04 -17.54
C PHE A 492 43.68 16.01 -18.11
N LEU A 493 42.65 15.70 -17.30
CA LEU A 493 41.23 15.94 -17.69
C LEU A 493 40.19 15.75 -16.56
N GLY A 494 40.56 15.17 -15.41
CA GLY A 494 39.61 14.93 -14.30
C GLY A 494 38.98 16.18 -13.67
N GLY A 495 39.61 17.35 -13.79
CA GLY A 495 39.16 18.59 -13.12
C GLY A 495 37.86 19.19 -13.68
N THR A 496 37.63 19.10 -15.01
CA THR A 496 36.49 19.78 -15.65
C THR A 496 35.15 19.16 -15.27
N MET A 497 35.06 17.83 -15.18
CA MET A 497 33.84 17.13 -14.75
C MET A 497 33.47 17.44 -13.29
N ILE A 498 34.45 17.50 -12.40
CA ILE A 498 34.22 17.85 -10.98
C ILE A 498 33.71 19.30 -10.85
N ILE A 499 34.26 20.23 -11.63
CA ILE A 499 33.80 21.64 -11.65
C ILE A 499 32.36 21.77 -12.17
N VAL A 500 31.98 21.03 -13.21
CA VAL A 500 30.60 21.07 -13.75
C VAL A 500 29.59 20.51 -12.74
N ILE A 501 29.85 19.34 -12.16
CA ILE A 501 28.93 18.71 -11.20
C ILE A 501 28.85 19.55 -9.91
N GLY A 502 29.99 20.01 -9.40
CA GLY A 502 30.04 20.91 -8.24
C GLY A 502 29.31 22.24 -8.49
N GLY A 503 29.47 22.81 -9.68
CA GLY A 503 28.78 24.04 -10.09
C GLY A 503 27.25 23.91 -10.11
N ILE A 504 26.72 22.78 -10.60
CA ILE A 504 25.28 22.49 -10.59
C ILE A 504 24.74 22.37 -9.16
N ILE A 505 25.47 21.68 -8.27
CA ILE A 505 25.09 21.53 -6.85
C ILE A 505 25.12 22.90 -6.15
N VAL A 506 26.19 23.69 -6.30
CA VAL A 506 26.31 25.02 -5.69
C VAL A 506 25.24 25.98 -6.21
N ALA A 507 24.95 25.98 -7.52
CA ALA A 507 23.87 26.78 -8.08
C ALA A 507 22.50 26.40 -7.50
N SER A 508 22.23 25.10 -7.36
CA SER A 508 20.99 24.58 -6.78
C SER A 508 20.82 24.99 -5.32
N VAL A 509 21.88 24.90 -4.52
CA VAL A 509 21.91 25.34 -3.12
C VAL A 509 21.74 26.86 -3.01
N LEU A 510 22.39 27.65 -3.87
CA LEU A 510 22.24 29.11 -3.88
C LEU A 510 20.82 29.55 -4.27
N VAL A 511 20.17 28.89 -5.23
CA VAL A 511 18.76 29.13 -5.57
C VAL A 511 17.85 28.80 -4.39
N PHE A 512 18.07 27.66 -3.72
CA PHE A 512 17.30 27.29 -2.52
C PHE A 512 17.47 28.29 -1.37
N ILE A 513 18.70 28.73 -1.10
CA ILE A 513 19.00 29.79 -0.12
C ILE A 513 18.33 31.11 -0.53
N PHE A 514 18.33 31.48 -1.81
CA PHE A 514 17.67 32.70 -2.27
C PHE A 514 16.14 32.63 -2.11
N ILE A 515 15.52 31.47 -2.34
CA ILE A 515 14.10 31.23 -2.08
C ILE A 515 13.78 31.33 -0.59
N LEU A 516 14.63 30.77 0.28
CA LEU A 516 14.50 30.90 1.74
C LEU A 516 14.67 32.36 2.21
N LEU A 517 15.65 33.08 1.67
CA LEU A 517 15.86 34.51 1.97
C LEU A 517 14.71 35.37 1.45
N MET A 518 14.12 35.04 0.30
CA MET A 518 12.92 35.70 -0.22
C MET A 518 11.71 35.46 0.70
N LYS A 519 11.44 34.21 1.10
CA LYS A 519 10.40 33.88 2.10
C LYS A 519 10.65 34.60 3.43
N TYR A 520 11.87 34.61 3.93
CA TYR A 520 12.24 35.32 5.16
C TYR A 520 12.03 36.83 5.04
N LYS A 521 12.39 37.45 3.90
CA LYS A 521 12.19 38.89 3.65
C LYS A 521 10.70 39.26 3.58
N LEU A 522 9.88 38.40 2.96
CA LEU A 522 8.42 38.53 2.93
C LEU A 522 7.81 38.44 4.35
N HIS A 523 8.24 37.45 5.14
CA HIS A 523 7.78 37.26 6.52
C HIS A 523 8.28 38.39 7.46
N SER A 524 9.47 38.94 7.19
CA SER A 524 10.04 40.09 7.90
C SER A 524 9.30 41.39 7.57
N GLN A 525 8.87 41.59 6.31
CA GLN A 525 8.00 42.72 5.94
C GLN A 525 6.63 42.64 6.62
N HIS A 526 6.02 41.45 6.70
CA HIS A 526 4.81 41.26 7.52
C HIS A 526 5.02 41.60 9.00
N TYR A 527 6.19 41.27 9.56
CA TYR A 527 6.53 41.64 10.94
C TYR A 527 6.70 43.15 11.12
N LYS A 528 7.37 43.83 10.17
CA LYS A 528 7.52 45.31 10.19
C LYS A 528 6.18 46.03 9.99
N GLN A 529 5.27 45.52 9.17
CA GLN A 529 3.92 46.08 9.03
C GLN A 529 3.04 45.89 10.28
N LYS A 530 3.25 44.82 11.08
CA LYS A 530 2.62 44.69 12.40
C LYS A 530 3.25 45.60 13.45
N ALA A 531 4.58 45.77 13.44
CA ALA A 531 5.28 46.65 14.39
C ALA A 531 5.00 48.15 14.14
N ALA A 532 4.88 48.58 12.89
CA ALA A 532 4.67 49.98 12.50
C ALA A 532 3.21 50.48 12.64
N ARG A 533 2.33 49.75 13.33
CA ARG A 533 0.89 50.09 13.45
C ARG A 533 0.48 50.63 14.83
N VAL A 534 1.43 51.19 15.57
CA VAL A 534 1.21 51.89 16.84
C VAL A 534 1.89 53.26 16.78
N SER A 535 1.22 54.28 17.31
CA SER A 535 1.58 55.72 17.42
C SER A 535 1.45 56.63 16.17
N ASN A 536 0.52 57.59 16.32
CA ASN A 536 0.61 59.02 16.04
C ASN A 536 0.59 59.61 14.60
N VAL A 537 -0.64 59.95 14.16
CA VAL A 537 -1.17 61.35 14.05
C VAL A 537 -0.45 62.40 13.15
N CYS A 538 -1.22 62.95 12.21
CA CYS A 538 -1.12 64.26 11.51
C CYS A 538 0.10 64.62 10.62
N SER A 539 -0.14 64.71 9.30
CA SER A 539 -0.08 65.98 8.55
C SER A 539 -0.85 65.88 7.20
N GLN A 540 -1.23 67.02 6.62
CA GLN A 540 -1.72 67.14 5.24
C GLN A 540 -0.54 67.42 4.27
N THR A 541 -0.64 67.01 2.99
CA THR A 541 -0.71 67.93 1.82
C THR A 541 -0.69 67.20 0.45
N ASN A 542 -1.51 67.72 -0.47
CA ASN A 542 -1.57 67.65 -1.94
C ASN A 542 -0.63 66.77 -2.81
N GLY A 543 -1.25 66.13 -3.81
CA GLY A 543 -0.75 65.96 -5.19
C GLY A 543 -0.21 64.58 -5.58
N SER A 544 -0.21 64.14 -6.85
CA SER A 544 -1.05 64.44 -8.05
C SER A 544 -0.51 63.65 -9.25
N GLN A 545 -1.37 63.27 -10.22
CA GLN A 545 -1.02 62.70 -11.55
C GLN A 545 -0.34 61.31 -11.54
N GLN A 546 -0.19 60.56 -12.65
CA GLN A 546 -1.00 60.18 -13.86
C GLN A 546 -0.03 59.59 -14.91
N GLY A 547 -0.49 58.74 -15.85
CA GLY A 547 0.36 58.02 -16.83
C GLY A 547 0.45 56.52 -16.51
N ALA A 548 0.06 55.52 -17.30
CA ALA A 548 -0.18 55.37 -18.75
C ALA A 548 1.10 55.44 -19.63
N ALA A 549 1.31 54.60 -20.66
CA ALA A 549 0.59 53.38 -21.12
C ALA A 549 1.34 52.64 -22.27
N LEU A 550 1.06 51.32 -22.48
CA LEU A 550 1.14 50.57 -23.77
C LEU A 550 2.56 50.50 -24.47
N VAL A 551 2.89 49.77 -25.56
CA VAL A 551 2.17 48.85 -26.48
C VAL A 551 3.13 47.83 -27.18
N VAL A 552 2.66 46.59 -27.45
CA VAL A 552 2.93 45.62 -28.58
C VAL A 552 4.33 45.43 -29.22
N GLY A 553 4.68 44.16 -29.53
CA GLY A 553 5.58 43.81 -30.67
C GLY A 553 6.11 42.35 -30.74
N PRO A 554 5.60 41.47 -31.64
CA PRO A 554 6.07 40.07 -31.79
C PRO A 554 6.76 39.79 -33.19
N PRO A 555 6.85 38.55 -33.74
CA PRO A 555 8.10 37.87 -34.12
C PRO A 555 8.42 37.84 -35.64
N PRO A 556 9.51 37.18 -36.09
CA PRO A 556 9.33 36.07 -37.05
C PRO A 556 10.39 34.91 -37.08
N ARG A 557 9.92 33.69 -37.44
CA ARG A 557 10.41 32.67 -38.46
C ARG A 557 11.93 32.32 -38.58
N SER A 558 12.41 31.14 -39.03
CA SER A 558 11.92 29.75 -39.34
C SER A 558 13.20 28.82 -39.44
N SER A 559 13.33 27.59 -39.96
CA SER A 559 12.60 26.64 -40.86
C SER A 559 13.13 25.19 -40.60
N SER A 560 12.42 24.06 -40.85
CA SER A 560 12.32 23.21 -42.09
C SER A 560 13.65 22.63 -42.64
N CYS A 561 13.83 21.36 -43.10
CA CYS A 561 13.05 20.09 -43.25
C CYS A 561 13.95 18.89 -42.80
N SER A 562 13.75 17.56 -43.00
CA SER A 562 12.78 16.63 -43.65
C SER A 562 12.74 15.31 -42.78
N GLY A 563 12.30 14.08 -43.13
CA GLY A 563 11.72 13.40 -44.31
C GLY A 563 12.74 12.59 -45.17
N ALA A 564 12.53 11.33 -45.61
CA ALA A 564 11.53 10.28 -45.29
C ALA A 564 11.94 8.87 -45.87
N ASN A 565 11.34 7.77 -45.35
CA ASN A 565 11.08 6.42 -45.92
C ASN A 565 12.17 5.51 -46.56
N LEU A 566 12.12 4.20 -46.21
CA LEU A 566 11.95 2.95 -47.03
C LEU A 566 12.25 1.74 -46.10
N THR A 567 11.35 0.79 -45.74
CA THR A 567 10.61 -0.30 -46.45
C THR A 567 11.44 -1.50 -46.95
N MET A 568 10.91 -2.73 -46.73
CA MET A 568 11.57 -4.04 -46.88
C MET A 568 11.87 -4.51 -48.34
N LEU A 569 12.72 -5.55 -48.50
CA LEU A 569 12.22 -6.89 -48.93
C LEU A 569 13.17 -8.10 -48.62
N GLN A 570 12.62 -9.08 -47.89
CA GLN A 570 12.74 -10.57 -47.96
C GLN A 570 14.06 -11.40 -48.00
N MET A 571 14.07 -12.43 -47.12
CA MET A 571 14.65 -13.81 -47.19
C MET A 571 16.19 -13.97 -47.25
N VAL A 572 16.84 -14.71 -46.33
CA VAL A 572 16.80 -16.18 -46.11
C VAL A 572 16.91 -16.57 -44.60
N ARG A 573 16.72 -17.87 -44.27
CA ARG A 573 16.47 -18.48 -42.94
C ARG A 573 17.66 -18.62 -41.95
N HIS A 574 17.28 -18.50 -40.66
CA HIS A 574 17.86 -19.05 -39.40
C HIS A 574 19.35 -18.82 -39.04
N LEU A 575 19.57 -17.93 -38.06
CA LEU A 575 20.22 -18.22 -36.76
C LEU A 575 20.05 -17.01 -35.82
N VAL A 576 20.02 -17.24 -34.50
CA VAL A 576 20.05 -16.17 -33.48
C VAL A 576 21.19 -16.46 -32.52
N PHE A 577 22.08 -15.49 -32.34
CA PHE A 577 23.16 -15.54 -31.37
C PHE A 577 22.76 -14.74 -30.12
N VAL A 578 23.00 -15.32 -28.94
CA VAL A 578 22.94 -14.62 -27.66
C VAL A 578 24.34 -14.65 -27.07
N SER A 579 24.83 -13.49 -26.64
CA SER A 579 26.12 -13.37 -25.94
C SER A 579 25.88 -12.62 -24.63
N THR A 580 26.33 -13.23 -23.54
CA THR A 580 26.35 -12.65 -22.20
C THR A 580 27.81 -12.49 -21.77
N ALA A 581 28.25 -11.25 -21.60
CA ALA A 581 29.58 -10.95 -21.09
C ALA A 581 29.51 -10.65 -19.58
N SER A 582 30.34 -11.35 -18.82
CA SER A 582 30.66 -11.06 -17.41
C SER A 582 31.67 -9.92 -17.35
#